data_AF-A0A955QT65-F1
#
_entry.id   AF-A0A955QT65-F1
#
_cell.length_a   1.000
_cell.length_b   1.000
_cell.length_c   1.000
_cell.angle_alpha   90.00
_cell.angle_beta   90.00
_cell.angle_gamma   90.00
#
_symmetry.space_group_name_H-M   'P 1'
#
loop_
_entity.id
_entity.type
_entity.pdbx_description
1 polymer ?
#
loop_
_entity_poly.entity_id
_entity_poly.type
_entity_poly.pdbx_seq_one_letter_code
_entity_poly.pdbx_strand_id
1 'polypeptide(L)'
;MICWTLLVGCPSDTEPLKQENFQLKKQVAKLESVVTSLQEGNKAIQQQIDLLNRETRKIEEECGLKLQEKEQEIQHLSNGHKHDASHLNQLEEEIKKLRKDATWLRTLRDKWRKGLKVAQKDGQATKLDHTLSTVIRAIQSTLTQNRYTILASMPTDQQAAFITMRKTSPPVSLEVTGFRNQYILMVQQDTPHTSTLWVKADFEKLSQKGQLLDASQLEVKEIENRLIREIQHTLDNPAPSQAKK
;
A
#
# COMPACT_ATOMS: atom_id res chain seq x y z
N MET A 1 -99.62 19.12 -114.71
CA MET A 1 -99.34 17.78 -115.27
C MET A 1 -98.73 16.95 -114.16
N ILE A 2 -99.36 15.83 -113.86
CA ILE A 2 -99.09 14.92 -112.75
C ILE A 2 -97.76 14.19 -112.97
N CYS A 3 -96.93 14.03 -111.93
CA CYS A 3 -96.27 12.74 -111.66
C CYS A 3 -95.76 12.68 -110.21
N TRP A 4 -96.43 11.86 -109.41
CA TRP A 4 -95.94 11.28 -108.16
C TRP A 4 -94.88 10.23 -108.45
N THR A 5 -93.84 10.16 -107.62
CA THR A 5 -93.23 8.90 -107.19
C THR A 5 -92.83 8.96 -105.71
N LEU A 6 -93.12 7.84 -105.04
CA LEU A 6 -93.04 7.54 -103.62
C LEU A 6 -91.69 6.89 -103.24
N LEU A 7 -91.26 7.11 -101.99
CA LEU A 7 -90.41 6.28 -101.08
C LEU A 7 -89.02 5.81 -101.58
N VAL A 8 -87.95 5.80 -100.78
CA VAL A 8 -87.74 4.99 -99.56
C VAL A 8 -86.78 5.71 -98.59
N GLY A 9 -87.17 5.78 -97.31
CA GLY A 9 -86.30 6.23 -96.23
C GLY A 9 -85.29 5.15 -95.82
N CYS A 10 -84.01 5.55 -95.70
CA CYS A 10 -82.99 4.73 -95.05
C CYS A 10 -83.17 4.77 -93.52
N PRO A 11 -83.18 3.64 -92.80
CA PRO A 11 -83.02 3.67 -91.35
C PRO A 11 -81.56 4.06 -91.04
N SER A 12 -81.39 5.00 -90.11
CA SER A 12 -80.09 5.38 -89.56
C SER A 12 -79.54 4.25 -88.69
N ASP A 13 -78.58 3.50 -89.22
CA ASP A 13 -77.92 2.36 -88.57
C ASP A 13 -76.93 2.86 -87.48
N THR A 14 -77.46 3.13 -86.28
CA THR A 14 -76.70 3.69 -85.14
C THR A 14 -76.33 2.64 -84.08
N GLU A 15 -76.71 1.37 -84.27
CA GLU A 15 -76.43 0.28 -83.33
C GLU A 15 -74.96 -0.14 -83.20
N PRO A 16 -74.15 -0.28 -84.29
CA PRO A 16 -72.76 -0.73 -84.15
C PRO A 16 -71.90 0.29 -83.38
N LEU A 17 -72.11 1.59 -83.63
CA LEU A 17 -71.41 2.66 -82.91
C LEU A 17 -71.79 2.72 -81.42
N LYS A 18 -73.04 2.41 -81.06
CA LYS A 18 -73.49 2.31 -79.65
C LYS A 18 -72.84 1.12 -78.95
N GLN A 19 -72.70 -0.01 -79.63
CA GLN A 19 -72.04 -1.20 -79.10
C GLN A 19 -70.54 -1.00 -78.89
N GLU A 20 -69.84 -0.39 -79.84
CA GLU A 20 -68.44 0.01 -79.67
C GLU A 20 -68.26 1.01 -78.52
N ASN A 21 -69.14 2.02 -78.43
CA ASN A 21 -69.11 2.98 -77.32
C ASN A 21 -69.31 2.30 -75.96
N PHE A 22 -70.20 1.30 -75.90
CA PHE A 22 -70.40 0.49 -74.69
C PHE A 22 -69.16 -0.33 -74.34
N GLN A 23 -68.51 -0.95 -75.32
CA GLN A 23 -67.27 -1.71 -75.10
C GLN A 23 -66.11 -0.80 -74.65
N LEU A 24 -65.96 0.37 -75.25
CA LEU A 24 -64.96 1.37 -74.86
C LEU A 24 -65.20 1.85 -73.42
N LYS A 25 -66.44 2.16 -73.03
CA LYS A 25 -66.78 2.49 -71.64
C LYS A 25 -66.40 1.39 -70.66
N LYS A 26 -66.64 0.13 -71.02
CA LYS A 26 -66.26 -1.02 -70.20
C LYS A 26 -64.73 -1.18 -70.09
N GLN A 27 -63.98 -0.88 -71.15
CA GLN A 27 -62.51 -0.89 -71.12
C GLN A 27 -61.96 0.26 -70.28
N VAL A 28 -62.51 1.46 -70.41
CA VAL A 28 -62.16 2.63 -69.60
C VAL A 28 -62.39 2.35 -68.12
N ALA A 29 -63.55 1.82 -67.74
CA ALA A 29 -63.84 1.47 -66.34
C ALA A 29 -62.85 0.41 -65.77
N LYS A 30 -62.41 -0.54 -66.60
CA LYS A 30 -61.36 -1.51 -66.20
C LYS A 30 -60.01 -0.83 -66.00
N LEU A 31 -59.62 0.07 -66.90
CA LEU A 31 -58.37 0.82 -66.78
C LEU A 31 -58.39 1.74 -65.55
N GLU A 32 -59.50 2.42 -65.29
CA GLU A 32 -59.68 3.25 -64.09
C GLU A 32 -59.56 2.42 -62.80
N SER A 33 -60.14 1.21 -62.79
CA SER A 33 -59.99 0.27 -61.66
C SER A 33 -58.53 -0.16 -61.46
N VAL A 34 -57.80 -0.47 -62.53
CA VAL A 34 -56.37 -0.81 -62.46
C VAL A 34 -55.55 0.38 -61.97
N VAL A 35 -55.81 1.58 -62.48
CA VAL A 35 -55.14 2.82 -62.04
C VAL A 35 -55.37 3.05 -60.55
N THR A 36 -56.60 2.87 -60.07
CA THR A 36 -56.94 3.02 -58.65
C THR A 36 -56.18 2.00 -57.79
N SER A 37 -56.14 0.73 -58.21
CA SER A 37 -55.40 -0.33 -57.51
C SER A 37 -53.89 -0.06 -57.47
N LEU A 38 -53.30 0.44 -58.56
CA LEU A 38 -51.88 0.82 -58.60
C LEU A 38 -51.59 2.03 -57.70
N GLN A 39 -52.49 3.01 -57.64
CA GLN A 39 -52.37 4.15 -56.73
C GLN A 39 -52.42 3.71 -55.26
N GLU A 40 -53.31 2.78 -54.91
CA GLU A 40 -53.38 2.18 -53.58
C GLU A 40 -52.12 1.36 -53.26
N GLY A 41 -51.63 0.56 -54.21
CA GLY A 41 -50.37 -0.18 -54.08
C GLY A 41 -49.17 0.74 -53.84
N ASN A 42 -49.06 1.83 -54.58
CA ASN A 42 -48.00 2.84 -54.38
C ASN A 42 -48.08 3.49 -53.00
N LYS A 43 -49.29 3.78 -52.49
CA LYS A 43 -49.47 4.30 -51.12
C LYS A 43 -48.99 3.29 -50.08
N ALA A 44 -49.34 2.01 -50.22
CA ALA A 44 -48.91 0.95 -49.32
C ALA A 44 -47.38 0.77 -49.32
N ILE A 45 -46.76 0.79 -50.50
CA ILE A 45 -45.30 0.72 -50.64
C ILE A 45 -44.63 1.93 -49.98
N GLN A 46 -45.16 3.14 -50.18
CA GLN A 46 -44.60 4.33 -49.54
C GLN A 46 -44.68 4.26 -48.01
N GLN A 47 -45.79 3.76 -47.46
CA GLN A 47 -45.92 3.52 -46.03
C GLN A 47 -44.87 2.51 -45.53
N GLN A 48 -44.61 1.45 -46.29
CA GLN A 48 -43.60 0.45 -45.93
C GLN A 48 -42.18 1.03 -45.98
N ILE A 49 -41.87 1.88 -46.96
CA ILE A 49 -40.59 2.62 -47.04
C ILE A 49 -40.44 3.53 -45.81
N ASP A 50 -41.50 4.25 -45.44
CA ASP A 50 -41.47 5.15 -44.27
C ASP A 50 -41.26 4.37 -42.96
N LEU A 51 -41.88 3.18 -42.83
CA LEU A 51 -41.67 2.29 -41.68
C LEU A 51 -40.23 1.78 -41.62
N LEU A 52 -39.70 1.25 -42.73
CA LEU A 52 -38.32 0.77 -42.82
C LEU A 52 -37.31 1.87 -42.51
N ASN A 53 -37.54 3.09 -43.00
CA ASN A 53 -36.67 4.23 -42.70
C ASN A 53 -36.68 4.59 -41.21
N ARG A 54 -37.85 4.52 -40.56
CA ARG A 54 -37.95 4.77 -39.10
C ARG A 54 -37.27 3.66 -38.31
N GLU A 55 -37.47 2.40 -38.66
CA GLU A 55 -36.82 1.26 -38.02
C GLU A 55 -35.30 1.32 -38.18
N THR A 56 -34.82 1.64 -39.39
CA THR A 56 -33.38 1.81 -39.66
C THR A 56 -32.78 2.89 -38.76
N ARG A 57 -33.42 4.07 -38.66
CA ARG A 57 -32.95 5.15 -37.78
C ARG A 57 -32.95 4.75 -36.31
N LYS A 58 -34.00 4.05 -35.84
CA LYS A 58 -34.06 3.57 -34.45
C LYS A 58 -32.95 2.57 -34.15
N ILE A 59 -32.69 1.62 -35.05
CA ILE A 59 -31.61 0.65 -34.90
C ILE A 59 -30.26 1.35 -34.88
N GLU A 60 -30.05 2.34 -35.75
CA GLU A 60 -28.83 3.14 -35.78
C GLU A 60 -28.62 3.93 -34.48
N GLU A 61 -29.66 4.57 -33.95
CA GLU A 61 -29.62 5.26 -32.67
C GLU A 61 -29.31 4.32 -31.50
N GLU A 62 -29.99 3.17 -31.41
CA GLU A 62 -29.76 2.16 -30.37
C GLU A 62 -28.34 1.58 -30.44
N CYS A 63 -27.84 1.34 -31.66
CA CYS A 63 -26.48 0.87 -31.87
C CYS A 63 -25.45 1.93 -31.48
N GLY A 64 -25.69 3.20 -31.83
CA GLY A 64 -24.85 4.33 -31.45
C GLY A 64 -24.76 4.50 -29.94
N LEU A 65 -25.88 4.40 -29.23
CA LEU A 65 -25.90 4.46 -27.76
C LEU A 65 -25.10 3.32 -27.12
N LYS A 66 -25.30 2.07 -27.59
CA LYS A 66 -24.55 0.91 -27.10
C LYS A 66 -23.04 1.04 -27.36
N LEU A 67 -22.67 1.58 -28.53
CA LEU A 67 -21.27 1.82 -28.86
C LEU A 67 -20.66 2.85 -27.91
N GLN A 68 -21.35 3.97 -27.68
CA GLN A 68 -20.91 5.02 -26.76
C GLN A 68 -20.77 4.51 -25.32
N GLU A 69 -21.71 3.70 -24.84
CA GLU A 69 -21.63 3.07 -23.51
C GLU A 69 -20.39 2.16 -23.41
N LYS A 70 -20.14 1.35 -24.44
CA LYS A 70 -18.97 0.45 -24.47
C LYS A 70 -17.66 1.22 -24.58
N GLU A 71 -17.61 2.32 -25.32
CA GLU A 71 -16.43 3.20 -25.37
C GLU A 71 -16.13 3.83 -24.01
N GLN A 72 -17.16 4.28 -23.28
CA GLN A 72 -17.01 4.80 -21.92
C GLN A 72 -16.51 3.73 -20.94
N GLU A 73 -17.05 2.50 -21.03
CA GLU A 73 -16.61 1.37 -20.23
C GLU A 73 -15.13 1.04 -20.49
N ILE A 74 -14.71 0.99 -21.76
CA ILE A 74 -13.30 0.75 -22.15
C ILE A 74 -12.40 1.86 -21.61
N GLN A 75 -12.80 3.13 -21.71
CA GLN A 75 -12.02 4.24 -21.17
C GLN A 75 -11.88 4.15 -19.65
N HIS A 76 -12.97 3.84 -18.94
CA HIS A 76 -12.96 3.67 -17.49
C HIS A 76 -12.03 2.53 -17.08
N LEU A 77 -12.14 1.36 -17.71
CA LEU A 77 -11.28 0.21 -17.45
C LEU A 77 -9.81 0.50 -17.77
N SER A 78 -9.54 1.20 -18.88
CA SER A 78 -8.17 1.60 -19.25
C SER A 78 -7.55 2.54 -18.21
N ASN A 79 -8.33 3.51 -17.72
CA ASN A 79 -7.87 4.43 -16.68
C ASN A 79 -7.65 3.71 -15.34
N GLY A 80 -8.55 2.81 -14.97
CA GLY A 80 -8.40 1.94 -13.79
C GLY A 80 -7.12 1.11 -13.87
N HIS A 81 -6.87 0.43 -15.00
CA HIS A 81 -5.67 -0.37 -15.19
C HIS A 81 -4.37 0.45 -15.09
N LYS A 82 -4.36 1.68 -15.63
CA LYS A 82 -3.20 2.59 -15.51
C LYS A 82 -2.96 3.01 -14.07
N HIS A 83 -4.03 3.28 -13.32
CA HIS A 83 -3.95 3.61 -11.90
C HIS A 83 -3.38 2.45 -11.10
N ASP A 84 -3.94 1.25 -11.28
CA ASP A 84 -3.50 0.04 -10.59
C ASP A 84 -2.04 -0.30 -10.92
N ALA A 85 -1.64 -0.21 -12.19
CA ALA A 85 -0.25 -0.42 -12.61
C ALA A 85 0.71 0.59 -11.94
N SER A 86 0.29 1.86 -11.82
CA SER A 86 1.08 2.89 -11.14
C SER A 86 1.21 2.61 -9.64
N HIS A 87 0.14 2.16 -9.00
CA HIS A 87 0.13 1.80 -7.58
C HIS A 87 1.00 0.56 -7.30
N LEU A 88 0.94 -0.46 -8.17
CA LEU A 88 1.81 -1.64 -8.08
C LEU A 88 3.29 -1.27 -8.20
N ASN A 89 3.65 -0.42 -9.16
CA ASN A 89 5.03 0.05 -9.31
C ASN A 89 5.52 0.80 -8.06
N GLN A 90 4.66 1.60 -7.42
CA GLN A 90 5.00 2.28 -6.16
C GLN A 90 5.26 1.27 -5.03
N LEU A 91 4.38 0.28 -4.88
CA LEU A 91 4.54 -0.78 -3.88
C LEU A 91 5.80 -1.62 -4.11
N GLU A 92 6.15 -1.93 -5.36
CA GLU A 92 7.37 -2.68 -5.68
C GLU A 92 8.64 -1.91 -5.28
N GLU A 93 8.71 -0.61 -5.57
CA GLU A 93 9.84 0.23 -5.16
C GLU A 93 9.91 0.39 -3.64
N GLU A 94 8.77 0.49 -2.96
CA GLU A 94 8.72 0.50 -1.49
C GLU A 94 9.23 -0.82 -0.90
N ILE A 95 8.78 -1.98 -1.41
CA ILE A 95 9.26 -3.29 -0.98
C ILE A 95 10.77 -3.42 -1.20
N LYS A 96 11.28 -2.94 -2.33
CA LYS A 96 12.71 -2.97 -2.65
C LYS A 96 13.53 -2.10 -1.70
N LYS A 97 13.01 -0.92 -1.35
CA LYS A 97 13.62 -0.04 -0.34
C LYS A 97 13.63 -0.71 1.03
N LEU A 98 12.49 -1.23 1.49
CA LEU A 98 12.37 -1.93 2.77
C LEU A 98 13.29 -3.15 2.85
N ARG A 99 13.47 -3.89 1.75
CA ARG A 99 14.43 -5.00 1.68
C ARG A 99 15.87 -4.53 1.87
N LYS A 100 16.27 -3.43 1.20
CA LYS A 100 17.60 -2.84 1.38
C LYS A 100 17.81 -2.39 2.83
N ASP A 101 16.85 -1.68 3.41
CA ASP A 101 16.91 -1.22 4.80
C ASP A 101 17.01 -2.40 5.78
N ALA A 102 16.23 -3.45 5.57
CA ALA A 102 16.29 -4.67 6.37
C ALA A 102 17.65 -5.36 6.27
N THR A 103 18.25 -5.45 5.07
CA THR A 103 19.61 -6.00 4.92
C THR A 103 20.67 -5.15 5.60
N TRP A 104 20.58 -3.82 5.50
CA TRP A 104 21.48 -2.90 6.16
C TRP A 104 21.38 -2.98 7.69
N LEU A 105 20.16 -3.07 8.24
CA LEU A 105 19.95 -3.26 9.67
C LEU A 105 20.53 -4.60 10.16
N ARG A 106 20.47 -5.66 9.35
CA ARG A 106 21.09 -6.95 9.69
C ARG A 106 22.62 -6.85 9.71
N THR A 107 23.24 -6.24 8.70
CA THR A 107 24.71 -6.09 8.66
C THR A 107 25.22 -5.19 9.79
N LEU A 108 24.49 -4.11 10.10
CA LEU A 108 24.78 -3.27 11.25
C LEU A 108 24.70 -4.10 12.54
N ARG A 109 23.62 -4.82 12.76
CA ARG A 109 23.45 -5.70 13.93
C ARG A 109 24.57 -6.74 14.06
N ASP A 110 25.01 -7.34 12.97
CA ASP A 110 26.11 -8.31 12.98
C ASP A 110 27.46 -7.67 13.35
N LYS A 111 27.74 -6.46 12.83
CA LYS A 111 28.92 -5.68 13.23
C LYS A 111 28.88 -5.38 14.73
N TRP A 112 27.72 -4.97 15.24
CA TRP A 112 27.51 -4.73 16.66
C TRP A 112 27.68 -6.00 17.52
N ARG A 113 27.10 -7.14 17.12
CA ARG A 113 27.29 -8.42 17.82
C ARG A 113 28.76 -8.82 17.89
N LYS A 114 29.52 -8.63 16.80
CA LYS A 114 30.97 -8.90 16.80
C LYS A 114 31.70 -8.01 17.79
N GLY A 115 31.40 -6.71 17.81
CA GLY A 115 31.95 -5.78 18.80
C GLY A 115 31.60 -6.15 20.25
N LEU A 116 30.37 -6.60 20.47
CA LEU A 116 29.90 -7.03 21.80
C LEU A 116 30.57 -8.32 22.27
N LYS A 117 30.80 -9.29 21.36
CA LYS A 117 31.58 -10.50 21.67
C LYS A 117 33.02 -10.19 22.08
N VAL A 118 33.63 -9.16 21.51
CA VAL A 118 34.97 -8.69 21.95
C VAL A 118 34.87 -8.11 23.36
N ALA A 119 33.86 -7.28 23.64
CA ALA A 119 33.65 -6.75 24.98
C ALA A 119 33.41 -7.84 26.04
N GLN A 120 32.70 -8.92 25.70
CA GLN A 120 32.51 -10.08 26.60
C GLN A 120 33.81 -10.79 26.97
N LYS A 121 34.80 -10.87 26.05
CA LYS A 121 36.09 -11.53 26.32
C LYS A 121 36.97 -10.75 27.30
N ASP A 122 36.82 -9.43 27.33
CA ASP A 122 37.69 -8.56 28.10
C ASP A 122 37.07 -8.08 29.42
N GLY A 123 35.75 -8.16 29.57
CA GLY A 123 35.02 -7.70 30.77
C GLY A 123 34.80 -8.79 31.82
N GLN A 124 34.26 -8.41 32.98
CA GLN A 124 33.82 -9.37 34.00
C GLN A 124 32.45 -9.95 33.67
N ALA A 125 32.29 -11.25 33.91
CA ALA A 125 31.05 -11.97 33.72
C ALA A 125 30.56 -12.57 35.05
N THR A 126 29.26 -12.54 35.29
CA THR A 126 28.66 -13.12 36.50
C THR A 126 27.29 -13.69 36.17
N LYS A 127 27.04 -14.91 36.65
CA LYS A 127 25.73 -15.55 36.53
C LYS A 127 24.83 -15.06 37.66
N LEU A 128 23.59 -14.74 37.31
CA LEU A 128 22.57 -14.22 38.22
C LEU A 128 21.37 -15.15 38.18
N ASP A 129 20.86 -15.52 39.36
CA ASP A 129 19.69 -16.39 39.50
C ASP A 129 18.38 -15.57 39.45
N HIS A 130 18.31 -14.69 38.44
CA HIS A 130 17.15 -13.86 38.18
C HIS A 130 16.76 -13.86 36.71
N THR A 131 15.48 -13.58 36.46
CA THR A 131 14.94 -13.43 35.11
C THR A 131 15.54 -12.21 34.42
N LEU A 132 15.67 -12.28 33.09
CA LEU A 132 16.21 -11.20 32.26
C LEU A 132 15.52 -9.85 32.55
N SER A 133 14.19 -9.84 32.67
CA SER A 133 13.41 -8.62 32.94
C SER A 133 13.71 -8.00 34.31
N THR A 134 14.03 -8.81 35.31
CA THR A 134 14.38 -8.33 36.65
C THR A 134 15.79 -7.75 36.66
N VAL A 135 16.74 -8.43 35.99
CA VAL A 135 18.10 -7.93 35.83
C VAL A 135 18.13 -6.61 35.05
N ILE A 136 17.36 -6.49 33.96
CA ILE A 136 17.25 -5.23 33.20
C ILE A 136 16.79 -4.07 34.09
N ARG A 137 15.75 -4.29 34.90
CA ARG A 137 15.24 -3.26 35.83
C ARG A 137 16.28 -2.88 36.87
N ALA A 138 16.98 -3.86 37.44
CA ALA A 138 18.04 -3.62 38.41
C ALA A 138 19.21 -2.83 37.80
N ILE A 139 19.63 -3.16 36.57
CA ILE A 139 20.65 -2.39 35.84
C ILE A 139 20.20 -0.93 35.68
N GLN A 140 18.99 -0.69 35.17
CA GLN A 140 18.48 0.67 34.97
C GLN A 140 18.38 1.45 36.28
N SER A 141 17.91 0.81 37.35
CA SER A 141 17.82 1.41 38.68
C SER A 141 19.21 1.77 39.21
N THR A 142 20.16 0.83 39.17
CA THR A 142 21.54 1.01 39.65
C THR A 142 22.22 2.16 38.90
N LEU A 143 22.17 2.14 37.55
CA LEU A 143 22.76 3.20 36.74
C LEU A 143 22.16 4.57 37.05
N THR A 144 20.84 4.65 37.24
CA THR A 144 20.16 5.90 37.58
C THR A 144 20.54 6.40 38.98
N GLN A 145 20.57 5.52 39.98
CA GLN A 145 20.98 5.83 41.35
C GLN A 145 22.42 6.38 41.39
N ASN A 146 23.32 5.81 40.57
CA ASN A 146 24.71 6.26 40.43
C ASN A 146 24.90 7.44 39.47
N ARG A 147 23.82 8.04 38.96
CA ARG A 147 23.85 9.17 38.02
C ARG A 147 24.62 8.85 36.73
N TYR A 148 24.53 7.63 36.24
CA TYR A 148 24.96 7.27 34.89
C TYR A 148 23.79 7.43 33.93
N THR A 149 23.99 8.19 32.86
CA THR A 149 23.01 8.33 31.78
C THR A 149 23.22 7.21 30.76
N ILE A 150 22.15 6.55 30.31
CA ILE A 150 22.23 5.52 29.27
C ILE A 150 22.31 6.22 27.92
N LEU A 151 23.43 6.06 27.21
CA LEU A 151 23.64 6.57 25.86
C LEU A 151 22.84 5.75 24.84
N ALA A 152 22.88 4.43 24.97
CA ALA A 152 22.18 3.52 24.09
C ALA A 152 21.75 2.25 24.84
N SER A 153 20.59 1.72 24.48
CA SER A 153 20.11 0.43 24.97
C SER A 153 19.50 -0.37 23.83
N MET A 154 19.75 -1.69 23.82
CA MET A 154 19.17 -2.62 22.85
C MET A 154 18.57 -3.81 23.59
N PRO A 155 17.34 -3.69 24.13
CA PRO A 155 16.63 -4.81 24.72
C PRO A 155 16.06 -5.73 23.63
N THR A 156 16.10 -7.03 23.88
CA THR A 156 15.48 -8.08 23.06
C THR A 156 14.93 -9.16 24.01
N ASP A 157 14.19 -10.14 23.48
CA ASP A 157 13.55 -11.18 24.28
C ASP A 157 14.55 -12.08 25.04
N GLN A 158 15.79 -12.20 24.56
CA GLN A 158 16.80 -13.11 25.12
C GLN A 158 18.06 -12.40 25.62
N GLN A 159 18.25 -11.13 25.29
CA GLN A 159 19.43 -10.35 25.68
C GLN A 159 19.13 -8.86 25.73
N ALA A 160 19.89 -8.12 26.53
CA ALA A 160 19.89 -6.67 26.50
C ALA A 160 21.31 -6.13 26.61
N ALA A 161 21.63 -5.09 25.83
CA ALA A 161 22.88 -4.36 25.94
C ALA A 161 22.63 -2.91 26.35
N PHE A 162 23.48 -2.36 27.22
CA PHE A 162 23.42 -1.00 27.71
C PHE A 162 24.79 -0.35 27.58
N ILE A 163 24.83 0.89 27.09
CA ILE A 163 26.05 1.69 27.03
C ILE A 163 25.76 2.98 27.80
N THR A 164 26.60 3.29 28.77
CA THR A 164 26.47 4.56 29.49
C THR A 164 27.18 5.68 28.74
N MET A 165 26.73 6.91 28.95
CA MET A 165 27.51 8.09 28.66
C MET A 165 28.76 8.09 29.54
N ARG A 166 29.83 8.67 29.02
CA ARG A 166 31.07 8.83 29.75
C ARG A 166 30.89 9.85 30.87
N LYS A 167 31.08 9.42 32.11
CA LYS A 167 30.99 10.25 33.32
C LYS A 167 32.39 10.67 33.73
N THR A 168 32.58 11.97 33.91
CA THR A 168 33.85 12.55 34.38
C THR A 168 33.66 13.16 35.76
N SER A 169 34.45 12.72 36.72
CA SER A 169 34.54 13.28 38.06
C SER A 169 35.91 13.97 38.21
N PRO A 170 35.96 15.29 38.47
CA PRO A 170 37.23 15.99 38.62
C PRO A 170 37.97 15.53 39.90
N PRO A 171 39.31 15.67 39.95
CA PRO A 171 40.08 15.44 41.16
C PRO A 171 39.63 16.39 42.27
N VAL A 172 39.40 15.85 43.46
CA VAL A 172 38.93 16.61 44.63
C VAL A 172 40.08 17.12 45.51
N SER A 173 41.29 16.59 45.36
CA SER A 173 42.48 17.02 46.11
C SER A 173 43.79 16.68 45.37
N LEU A 174 44.94 17.03 45.97
CA LEU A 174 46.29 16.67 45.48
C LEU A 174 46.58 15.16 45.58
N GLU A 175 45.93 14.49 46.51
CA GLU A 175 46.17 13.08 46.82
C GLU A 175 45.17 12.16 46.09
N VAL A 176 44.01 12.70 45.68
CA VAL A 176 42.92 11.94 45.05
C VAL A 176 42.71 12.38 43.61
N THR A 177 43.05 11.47 42.68
CA THR A 177 42.83 11.67 41.25
C THR A 177 41.35 11.67 40.91
N GLY A 178 41.00 12.43 39.87
CA GLY A 178 39.68 12.35 39.26
C GLY A 178 39.55 11.05 38.46
N PHE A 179 38.37 10.80 37.92
CA PHE A 179 38.16 9.64 37.07
C PHE A 179 37.18 9.93 35.95
N ARG A 180 37.39 9.24 34.84
CA ARG A 180 36.51 9.24 33.69
C ARG A 180 36.15 7.81 33.39
N ASN A 181 34.84 7.52 33.34
CA ASN A 181 34.35 6.15 33.29
C ASN A 181 33.16 6.01 32.33
N GLN A 182 33.16 4.94 31.56
CA GLN A 182 32.07 4.51 30.73
C GLN A 182 31.87 3.00 30.88
N TYR A 183 30.63 2.54 30.98
CA TYR A 183 30.30 1.14 31.09
C TYR A 183 29.58 0.63 29.85
N ILE A 184 29.91 -0.60 29.48
CA ILE A 184 29.18 -1.42 28.54
C ILE A 184 28.70 -2.64 29.32
N LEU A 185 27.38 -2.79 29.42
CA LEU A 185 26.75 -3.92 30.07
C LEU A 185 26.03 -4.76 29.02
N MET A 186 26.09 -6.07 29.18
CA MET A 186 25.26 -6.99 28.43
C MET A 186 24.65 -8.00 29.39
N VAL A 187 23.39 -8.31 29.24
CA VAL A 187 22.74 -9.41 29.94
C VAL A 187 22.14 -10.36 28.92
N GLN A 188 22.29 -11.65 29.13
CA GLN A 188 21.73 -12.71 28.29
C GLN A 188 21.00 -13.70 29.18
N GLN A 189 19.83 -14.13 28.73
CA GLN A 189 19.08 -15.17 29.37
C GLN A 189 19.70 -16.53 29.07
N ASP A 190 20.04 -17.29 30.12
CA ASP A 190 20.55 -18.67 29.97
C ASP A 190 19.40 -19.67 30.12
N THR A 191 18.54 -19.44 31.12
CA THR A 191 17.34 -20.24 31.39
C THR A 191 16.17 -19.30 31.69
N PRO A 192 14.92 -19.78 31.82
CA PRO A 192 13.79 -18.95 32.23
C PRO A 192 14.02 -18.16 33.53
N HIS A 193 14.90 -18.64 34.42
CA HIS A 193 15.14 -18.06 35.74
C HIS A 193 16.58 -17.58 35.97
N THR A 194 17.50 -17.84 35.05
CA THR A 194 18.91 -17.45 35.21
C THR A 194 19.40 -16.64 34.02
N SER A 195 20.20 -15.62 34.31
CA SER A 195 20.78 -14.73 33.31
C SER A 195 22.26 -14.51 33.59
N THR A 196 23.08 -14.39 32.55
CA THR A 196 24.48 -13.98 32.69
C THR A 196 24.60 -12.48 32.40
N LEU A 197 25.30 -11.75 33.28
CA LEU A 197 25.65 -10.34 33.15
C LEU A 197 27.13 -10.21 32.82
N TRP A 198 27.44 -9.45 31.78
CA TRP A 198 28.79 -9.02 31.43
C TRP A 198 28.89 -7.52 31.64
N VAL A 199 29.98 -7.08 32.27
CA VAL A 199 30.29 -5.68 32.53
C VAL A 199 31.71 -5.41 32.05
N LYS A 200 31.84 -4.44 31.14
CA LYS A 200 33.12 -3.90 30.71
C LYS A 200 33.18 -2.41 31.04
N ALA A 201 34.26 -1.97 31.66
CA ALA A 201 34.49 -0.56 31.97
C ALA A 201 35.64 0.00 31.12
N ASP A 202 35.45 1.21 30.62
CA ASP A 202 36.51 2.07 30.08
C ASP A 202 36.81 3.13 31.14
N PHE A 203 37.88 2.90 31.92
CA PHE A 203 38.21 3.68 33.10
C PHE A 203 39.59 4.35 32.94
N GLU A 204 39.58 5.67 33.02
CA GLU A 204 40.76 6.53 32.93
C GLU A 204 40.87 7.35 34.22
N LYS A 205 42.10 7.54 34.71
CA LYS A 205 42.38 8.46 35.81
C LYS A 205 42.62 9.86 35.26
N LEU A 206 42.15 10.87 36.00
CA LEU A 206 42.38 12.27 35.67
C LEU A 206 43.35 12.87 36.67
N SER A 207 44.50 13.34 36.16
CA SER A 207 45.44 14.13 36.95
C SER A 207 44.89 15.55 37.17
N GLN A 208 45.47 16.27 38.13
CA GLN A 208 45.12 17.67 38.38
C GLN A 208 45.37 18.61 37.19
N LYS A 209 46.32 18.25 36.32
CA LYS A 209 46.60 19.01 35.08
C LYS A 209 45.60 18.70 33.97
N GLY A 210 44.55 17.92 34.25
CA GLY A 210 43.59 17.45 33.26
C GLY A 210 44.13 16.37 32.33
N GLN A 211 45.32 15.82 32.62
CA GLN A 211 45.89 14.74 31.80
C GLN A 211 45.21 13.42 32.16
N LEU A 212 44.82 12.69 31.11
CA LEU A 212 44.30 11.33 31.23
C LEU A 212 45.48 10.37 31.43
N LEU A 213 45.35 9.52 32.44
CA LEU A 213 46.28 8.45 32.77
C LEU A 213 45.53 7.13 32.63
N ASP A 214 46.14 6.17 31.94
CA ASP A 214 45.57 4.83 31.83
C ASP A 214 45.50 4.18 33.21
N ALA A 215 44.35 3.59 33.52
CA ALA A 215 44.22 2.79 34.72
C ALA A 215 44.81 1.40 34.52
N SER A 216 45.32 0.80 35.60
CA SER A 216 45.80 -0.57 35.54
C SER A 216 44.64 -1.55 35.32
N GLN A 217 44.91 -2.71 34.72
CA GLN A 217 43.89 -3.74 34.52
C GLN A 217 43.24 -4.19 35.83
N LEU A 218 43.96 -4.17 36.95
CA LEU A 218 43.42 -4.50 38.27
C LEU A 218 42.37 -3.49 38.72
N GLU A 219 42.61 -2.20 38.49
CA GLU A 219 41.66 -1.13 38.84
C GLU A 219 40.41 -1.18 37.98
N VAL A 220 40.56 -1.44 36.68
CA VAL A 220 39.43 -1.65 35.77
C VAL A 220 38.57 -2.81 36.26
N LYS A 221 39.18 -3.96 36.57
CA LYS A 221 38.47 -5.14 37.10
C LYS A 221 37.76 -4.86 38.42
N GLU A 222 38.38 -4.13 39.34
CA GLU A 222 37.77 -3.78 40.62
C GLU A 222 36.51 -2.92 40.42
N ILE A 223 36.56 -1.98 39.48
CA ILE A 223 35.44 -1.12 39.14
C ILE A 223 34.30 -1.89 38.45
N GLU A 224 34.63 -2.81 37.55
CA GLU A 224 33.66 -3.73 36.93
C GLU A 224 32.97 -4.58 38.00
N ASN A 225 33.74 -5.20 38.89
CA ASN A 225 33.22 -6.00 40.00
C ASN A 225 32.39 -5.18 41.00
N ARG A 226 32.73 -3.91 41.21
CA ARG A 226 31.95 -3.01 42.06
C ARG A 226 30.56 -2.76 41.48
N LEU A 227 30.46 -2.51 40.17
CA LEU A 227 29.15 -2.32 39.53
C LEU A 227 28.32 -3.62 39.54
N ILE A 228 28.95 -4.77 39.33
CA ILE A 228 28.28 -6.08 39.43
C ILE A 228 27.69 -6.26 40.84
N ARG A 229 28.49 -6.02 41.89
CA ARG A 229 28.04 -6.12 43.28
C ARG A 229 26.87 -5.18 43.58
N GLU A 230 26.87 -3.99 43.00
CA GLU A 230 25.80 -3.02 43.22
C GLU A 230 24.48 -3.42 42.51
N ILE A 231 24.59 -4.00 41.31
CA ILE A 231 23.45 -4.57 40.61
C ILE A 231 22.89 -5.77 41.37
N GLN A 232 23.76 -6.65 41.89
CA GLN A 232 23.37 -7.77 42.75
C GLN A 232 22.67 -7.27 44.02
N HIS A 233 23.22 -6.28 44.69
CA HIS A 233 22.59 -5.67 45.86
C HIS A 233 21.20 -5.11 45.54
N THR A 234 21.02 -4.49 44.36
CA THR A 234 19.72 -3.97 43.91
C THR A 234 18.74 -5.10 43.54
N LEU A 235 19.24 -6.26 43.11
CA LEU A 235 18.44 -7.45 42.86
C LEU A 235 17.95 -8.10 44.14
N ASP A 236 18.82 -8.18 45.14
CA ASP A 236 18.50 -8.73 46.47
C ASP A 236 17.58 -7.80 47.26
N ASN A 237 17.76 -6.48 47.10
CA ASN A 237 16.98 -5.43 47.75
C ASN A 237 16.25 -4.57 46.71
N PRO A 238 15.21 -5.10 46.04
CA PRO A 238 14.47 -4.34 45.05
C PRO A 238 13.77 -3.15 45.74
N ALA A 239 14.07 -1.93 45.28
CA ALA A 239 13.32 -0.76 45.71
C ALA A 239 11.82 -0.96 45.40
N PRO A 240 10.90 -0.49 46.27
CA PRO A 240 9.48 -0.63 46.03
C PRO A 240 9.13 -0.01 44.68
N SER A 241 8.64 -0.86 43.77
CA SER A 241 8.30 -0.47 42.41
C SER A 241 7.31 0.70 42.45
N GLN A 242 7.65 1.81 41.80
CA GLN A 242 6.66 2.81 41.43
C GLN A 242 5.66 2.14 40.47
N ALA A 243 4.58 1.62 41.04
CA ALA A 243 3.39 1.20 40.32
C ALA A 243 2.83 2.45 39.64
N LYS A 244 3.00 2.52 38.32
CA LYS A 244 2.29 3.49 37.48
C LYS A 244 0.79 3.21 37.64
N LYS A 245 0.06 4.20 38.16
CA LYS A 245 -1.38 4.35 37.95
C LYS A 245 -1.65 4.64 36.48
#